data_AF-A0A6G1DJP5-F1
#
_entry.id   AF-A0A6G1DJP5-F1
#
_cell.length_a   1.000
_cell.length_b   1.000
_cell.length_c   1.000
_cell.angle_alpha   90.00
_cell.angle_beta   90.00
_cell.angle_gamma   90.00
#
_symmetry.space_group_name_H-M   'P 1'
#
loop_
_entity.id
_entity.type
_entity.pdbx_description
1 polymer ?
#
loop_
_entity_poly.entity_id
_entity_poly.type
_entity_poly.pdbx_seq_one_letter_code
_entity_poly.pdbx_strand_id
1 'polypeptide(L)'
;MPMPPIRKSTTLLKSAPNALHSIERLASLGVMCDLGLEKYAMTKLFDRTFASSAEDVKTDMEISEKIGLLQRFVRPHHLDIPKVLHNETAWLPKVC
;
A
#
# COMPACT_ATOMS: atom_id res chain seq x y z
N MET A 1 1.78 5.14 15.99
CA MET A 1 0.65 6.02 15.59
C MET A 1 -0.46 5.11 15.11
N PRO A 2 -1.71 5.26 15.57
CA PRO A 2 -2.82 4.51 15.00
C PRO A 2 -2.92 4.87 13.51
N MET A 3 -2.93 3.85 12.65
CA MET A 3 -3.26 4.01 11.23
C MET A 3 -4.58 4.79 11.14
N PRO A 4 -4.64 5.89 10.36
CA PRO A 4 -5.92 6.56 10.15
C PRO A 4 -6.87 5.57 9.48
N PRO A 5 -8.17 5.55 9.86
CA PRO A 5 -9.13 4.69 9.20
C PRO A 5 -9.12 5.02 7.71
N ILE A 6 -8.79 4.03 6.88
CA ILE A 6 -8.86 4.14 5.42
C ILE A 6 -10.29 4.60 5.13
N ARG A 7 -10.41 5.85 4.66
CA ARG A 7 -11.70 6.50 4.37
C ARG A 7 -12.45 5.56 3.44
N LYS A 8 -13.49 4.89 3.96
CA LYS A 8 -14.37 3.99 3.20
C LYS A 8 -15.13 4.82 2.17
N SER A 9 -14.47 5.18 1.07
CA SER A 9 -15.08 5.86 -0.06
C SER A 9 -15.72 4.83 -1.01
N THR A 10 -16.40 3.84 -0.43
CA THR A 10 -17.13 2.79 -1.16
C THR A 10 -18.47 3.29 -1.71
N THR A 11 -18.81 4.57 -1.52
CA THR A 11 -20.04 5.17 -2.04
C THR A 11 -19.91 5.71 -3.47
N LEU A 12 -18.70 5.91 -4.01
CA LEU A 12 -18.51 6.44 -5.39
C LEU A 12 -18.21 5.40 -6.47
N LEU A 13 -18.03 4.12 -6.12
CA LEU A 13 -17.76 3.05 -7.11
C LEU A 13 -18.89 2.01 -7.25
N LYS A 14 -19.98 2.17 -6.49
CA LYS A 14 -21.19 1.32 -6.60
C LYS A 14 -22.17 1.79 -7.67
N SER A 15 -21.99 2.97 -8.27
CA SER A 15 -23.01 3.55 -9.17
C SER A 15 -22.85 3.27 -10.67
N ALA A 16 -21.87 2.46 -11.09
CA ALA A 16 -21.67 2.16 -12.51
C ALA A 16 -21.67 0.65 -12.80
N PRO A 17 -22.83 -0.02 -12.80
CA PRO A 17 -22.95 -1.41 -13.23
C PRO A 17 -22.40 -1.65 -14.65
N ASN A 18 -22.32 -0.59 -15.47
CA ASN A 18 -21.84 -0.63 -16.85
C ASN A 18 -20.31 -0.53 -17.00
N ALA A 19 -19.59 -0.15 -15.93
CA ALA A 19 -18.13 0.04 -15.99
C ALA A 19 -17.38 -1.30 -16.02
N LEU A 20 -17.88 -2.32 -15.31
CA LEU A 20 -17.25 -3.65 -15.28
C LEU A 20 -17.31 -4.32 -16.66
N HIS A 21 -18.50 -4.31 -17.27
CA HIS A 21 -18.73 -4.86 -18.61
C HIS A 21 -17.98 -4.08 -19.71
N SER A 22 -17.72 -2.79 -19.51
CA SER A 22 -16.90 -1.99 -20.44
C SER A 22 -15.41 -2.35 -20.33
N ILE A 23 -14.94 -2.67 -19.12
CA ILE A 23 -13.53 -2.99 -18.87
C ILE A 23 -13.20 -4.42 -19.30
N GLU A 24 -14.11 -5.36 -19.10
CA GLU A 24 -13.97 -6.74 -19.63
C GLU A 24 -13.92 -6.75 -21.17
N ARG A 25 -14.71 -5.87 -21.82
CA ARG A 25 -14.63 -5.64 -23.27
C ARG A 25 -13.31 -5.00 -23.70
N LEU A 26 -12.82 -3.98 -22.97
CA LEU A 26 -11.55 -3.31 -23.30
C LEU A 26 -10.32 -4.20 -23.05
N ALA A 27 -10.37 -5.06 -22.04
CA ALA A 27 -9.36 -6.09 -21.79
C ALA A 27 -9.34 -7.15 -22.90
N SER A 28 -10.52 -7.61 -23.34
CA SER A 28 -10.66 -8.57 -24.45
C SER A 28 -10.25 -8.00 -25.82
N LEU A 29 -10.34 -6.68 -25.99
CA LEU A 29 -9.88 -5.96 -27.18
C LEU A 29 -8.36 -5.64 -27.15
N GLY A 30 -7.64 -5.99 -26.09
CA GLY A 30 -6.21 -5.70 -25.93
C GLY A 30 -5.87 -4.22 -25.82
N VAL A 31 -6.87 -3.36 -25.55
CA VAL A 31 -6.72 -1.90 -25.51
C VAL A 31 -6.22 -1.44 -24.14
N MET A 32 -6.38 -2.26 -23.11
CA MET A 32 -5.89 -1.97 -21.76
C MET A 32 -4.58 -2.72 -21.50
N CYS A 33 -3.52 -1.99 -21.16
CA CYS A 33 -2.25 -2.58 -20.73
C CYS A 33 -2.44 -3.43 -19.46
N ASP A 34 -1.63 -4.48 -19.29
CA ASP A 34 -1.71 -5.41 -18.14
C ASP A 34 -1.67 -4.68 -16.78
N LEU A 35 -0.84 -3.64 -16.66
CA LEU A 35 -0.76 -2.79 -15.46
C LEU A 35 -2.10 -2.06 -15.16
N GLY A 36 -2.83 -1.68 -16.21
CA GLY A 36 -4.15 -1.05 -16.11
C GLY A 36 -5.21 -2.04 -15.61
N LEU A 37 -5.14 -3.29 -16.08
CA LEU A 37 -6.00 -4.37 -15.61
C LEU A 37 -5.73 -4.70 -14.14
N GLU A 38 -4.47 -4.88 -13.78
CA GLU A 38 -4.04 -5.17 -12.41
C GLU A 38 -4.51 -4.06 -11.46
N LYS A 39 -4.24 -2.80 -11.78
CA LYS A 39 -4.70 -1.66 -10.98
C LYS A 39 -6.21 -1.67 -10.79
N TYR A 40 -6.96 -1.92 -11.86
CA TYR A 40 -8.43 -1.98 -11.77
C TYR A 40 -8.89 -3.12 -10.87
N ALA A 41 -8.39 -4.34 -11.10
CA ALA A 41 -8.75 -5.52 -10.32
C ALA A 41 -8.39 -5.34 -8.84
N MET A 42 -7.17 -4.93 -8.54
CA MET A 42 -6.69 -4.71 -7.17
C MET A 42 -7.46 -3.60 -6.45
N THR A 43 -7.79 -2.50 -7.15
CA THR A 43 -8.59 -1.42 -6.57
C THR A 43 -10.02 -1.88 -6.25
N LYS A 44 -10.60 -2.74 -7.08
CA LYS A 44 -11.97 -3.25 -6.89
C LYS A 44 -12.07 -4.29 -5.79
N LEU A 45 -11.03 -5.09 -5.62
CA LEU A 45 -10.98 -6.16 -4.63
C LEU A 45 -10.36 -5.70 -3.29
N PHE A 46 -9.80 -4.49 -3.22
CA PHE A 46 -9.04 -3.97 -2.07
C PHE A 46 -9.69 -4.26 -0.71
N ASP A 47 -10.96 -3.88 -0.51
CA ASP A 47 -11.66 -4.05 0.77
C ASP A 47 -11.83 -5.52 1.19
N ARG A 48 -11.68 -6.47 0.25
CA ARG A 48 -11.86 -7.91 0.49
C ARG A 48 -10.53 -8.65 0.60
N THR A 49 -9.46 -8.14 0.01
CA THR A 49 -8.18 -8.84 -0.12
C THR A 49 -7.06 -8.21 0.70
N PHE A 50 -7.13 -6.91 1.01
CA PHE A 50 -6.11 -6.24 1.79
C PHE A 50 -6.34 -6.43 3.29
N ALA A 51 -5.35 -7.01 3.99
CA ALA A 51 -5.39 -7.31 5.44
C ALA A 51 -6.72 -7.98 5.87
N SER A 52 -7.18 -8.95 5.08
CA SER A 52 -8.50 -9.55 5.26
C SER A 52 -8.54 -10.63 6.34
N SER A 53 -7.39 -11.23 6.67
CA SER A 53 -7.27 -12.22 7.76
C SER A 53 -6.96 -11.53 9.09
N ALA A 54 -7.42 -12.12 10.20
CA ALA A 54 -7.13 -11.60 11.53
C ALA A 54 -5.63 -11.70 11.86
N GLU A 55 -4.97 -12.69 11.28
CA GLU A 55 -3.54 -12.94 11.38
C GLU A 55 -2.72 -11.82 10.73
N ASP A 56 -3.13 -11.35 9.56
CA ASP A 56 -2.47 -10.22 8.87
C ASP A 56 -2.58 -8.94 9.70
N VAL A 57 -3.80 -8.63 10.17
CA VAL A 57 -4.06 -7.43 11.00
C VAL A 57 -3.23 -7.47 12.29
N LYS A 58 -3.17 -8.63 12.95
CA LYS A 58 -2.36 -8.81 14.16
C LYS A 58 -0.87 -8.64 13.86
N THR A 59 -0.39 -9.23 12.78
CA THR A 59 1.02 -9.16 12.38
C THR A 59 1.42 -7.72 12.07
N ASP A 60 0.58 -6.96 11.35
CA ASP A 60 0.80 -5.55 11.07
C ASP A 60 0.91 -4.70 12.34
N MET A 61 0.05 -4.95 13.32
CA MET A 61 0.09 -4.26 14.61
C MET A 61 1.37 -4.57 15.38
N GLU A 62 1.74 -5.84 15.49
CA GLU A 62 2.97 -6.26 16.19
C GLU A 62 4.23 -5.69 15.54
N ILE A 63 4.28 -5.68 14.21
CA ILE A 63 5.40 -5.09 13.45
C ILE A 63 5.44 -3.58 13.66
N SER A 64 4.28 -2.90 13.59
CA SER A 64 4.19 -1.45 13.81
C SER A 64 4.69 -1.05 15.19
N GLU A 65 4.33 -1.81 16.23
CA GLU A 65 4.80 -1.59 17.60
C GLU A 65 6.31 -1.80 17.71
N LYS A 66 6.83 -2.92 17.19
CA LYS A 66 8.26 -3.23 17.20
C LYS A 66 9.08 -2.15 16.48
N ILE A 67 8.68 -1.74 15.28
CA ILE A 67 9.33 -0.64 14.55
C ILE A 67 9.23 0.66 15.37
N GLY A 68 8.06 0.92 15.97
CA GLY A 68 7.81 2.07 16.82
C GLY A 68 8.79 2.23 17.98
N LEU A 69 9.19 1.11 18.59
CA LEU A 69 10.18 1.04 19.66
C LEU A 69 11.61 1.15 19.12
N LEU A 70 11.93 0.38 18.07
CA LEU A 70 13.28 0.29 17.49
C LEU A 70 13.74 1.62 16.87
N GLN A 71 12.85 2.34 16.17
CA GLN A 71 13.19 3.59 15.48
C GLN A 71 13.76 4.67 16.42
N ARG A 72 13.54 4.56 17.74
CA ARG A 72 14.02 5.55 18.71
C ARG A 72 15.52 5.47 18.97
N PHE A 73 16.13 4.30 18.74
CA PHE A 73 17.53 4.06 19.09
C PHE A 73 18.35 3.37 18.00
N VAL A 74 17.71 2.81 16.96
CA VAL A 74 18.44 2.25 15.82
C VAL A 74 19.26 3.36 15.12
N ARG A 75 20.52 3.04 14.83
CA ARG A 75 21.48 3.89 14.12
C ARG A 75 21.99 3.12 12.90
N PRO A 76 22.48 3.80 11.85
CA PRO A 76 22.95 3.13 10.63
C PRO A 76 24.02 2.05 10.87
N HIS A 77 24.87 2.22 11.89
CA HIS A 77 25.91 1.24 12.23
C HIS A 77 25.38 -0.03 12.91
N HIS A 78 24.16 -0.04 13.45
CA HIS A 78 23.52 -1.26 13.95
C HIS A 78 23.04 -2.18 12.81
N LEU A 79 23.02 -1.68 11.57
CA LEU A 79 22.54 -2.37 10.36
C LEU A 79 23.65 -2.51 9.30
N ASP A 80 24.91 -2.37 9.71
CA ASP A 80 26.08 -2.44 8.84
C ASP A 80 26.06 -1.48 7.64
N ILE A 81 25.36 -0.33 7.76
CA ILE A 81 25.29 0.66 6.70
C ILE A 81 26.64 1.41 6.61
N PRO A 82 27.38 1.33 5.48
CA PRO A 82 28.65 2.00 5.31
C PRO A 82 28.54 3.52 5.46
N LYS A 83 29.55 4.16 6.07
CA LYS A 83 29.58 5.63 6.28
C LYS A 83 29.42 6.44 4.99
N VAL A 84 29.90 5.93 3.86
CA VAL A 84 29.74 6.57 2.54
C VAL A 84 28.28 6.68 2.10
N LEU A 85 27.39 5.84 2.65
CA LEU A 85 25.96 5.85 2.38
C LEU A 85 25.16 6.59 3.46
N HIS A 86 25.81 7.16 4.49
CA HIS A 86 25.09 7.88 5.54
C HIS A 86 24.52 9.16 4.94
N ASN A 87 23.21 9.32 5.08
CA ASN A 87 22.50 10.52 4.69
C ASN A 87 22.13 11.33 5.94
N GLU A 88 22.49 12.61 5.96
CA GLU A 88 22.15 13.52 7.04
C GLU A 88 20.64 13.68 7.27
N THR A 89 19.83 13.53 6.21
CA THR A 89 18.36 13.57 6.31
C THR A 89 17.73 12.22 6.61
N ALA A 90 18.52 11.19 6.92
CA ALA A 90 18.04 9.81 7.13
C ALA A 90 17.16 9.29 5.97
N TRP A 91 17.53 9.62 4.73
CA TRP A 91 16.79 9.29 3.50
C TRP A 91 15.38 9.87 3.43
N LEU A 92 15.09 10.92 4.20
CA LEU A 92 13.90 11.72 3.96
C LEU A 92 14.02 12.38 2.58
N PRO A 93 13.06 12.12 1.67
CA PRO A 93 13.04 12.78 0.37
C PRO A 93 12.83 14.28 0.57
N LYS A 94 13.40 15.10 -0.32
CA LYS A 94 13.07 16.52 -0.35
C LYS A 94 11.61 16.65 -0.82
N VAL A 95 10.72 16.96 0.10
CA VAL A 95 9.36 17.38 -0.23
C VAL A 95 9.47 18.80 -0.76
N CYS A 96 9.38 18.95 -2.08
CA CYS A 96 9.25 20.24 -2.76
C CYS A 96 7.77 20.55 -2.97
#